data_AF-W7SSN8-F1
#
_entry.id   AF-W7SSN8-F1
#
_cell.length_a   1.000
_cell.length_b   1.000
_cell.length_c   1.000
_cell.angle_alpha   90.00
_cell.angle_beta   90.00
_cell.angle_gamma   90.00
#
_symmetry.space_group_name_H-M   'P 1'
#
loop_
_entity.id
_entity.type
_entity.pdbx_description
1 polymer ?
#
loop_
_entity_poly.entity_id
_entity_poly.type
_entity_poly.pdbx_seq_one_letter_code
_entity_poly.pdbx_strand_id
1 'polypeptide(L)'
;MSVGSWLLAGYGPAAGIAAATSVTGLFPGIGKAATIGAGLLGPAIASYTAVLISDTATPAWHGGYREMPFLFVGSAATAAAGLGMIAASTAEAGPARRAGVFGAALETVAMHQMRQRLGMVAETHHQGKAGPLLKAAEVLTIGGAAVGALLGRRSRVAAVIGGAAMLAGSACTRLGVFHAGVQSAGDPKYTVQPQKG
;
A
#
# COMPACT_ATOMS: atom_id res chain seq x y z
N MET A 1 -9.61 16.89 -18.41
CA MET A 1 -8.48 16.55 -17.51
C MET A 1 -8.91 15.39 -16.63
N SER A 2 -8.09 14.34 -16.48
CA SER A 2 -8.44 13.20 -15.62
C SER A 2 -8.31 13.56 -14.14
N VAL A 3 -9.07 12.88 -13.27
CA VAL A 3 -8.99 13.05 -11.81
C VAL A 3 -7.57 12.82 -11.30
N GLY A 4 -6.83 11.88 -11.91
CA GLY A 4 -5.44 11.61 -11.58
C GLY A 4 -4.49 12.80 -11.80
N SER A 5 -4.69 13.57 -12.88
CA SER A 5 -3.86 14.76 -13.14
C SER A 5 -4.07 15.83 -12.07
N TRP A 6 -5.32 16.04 -11.61
CA TRP A 6 -5.62 16.99 -10.52
C TRP A 6 -5.04 16.54 -9.19
N LEU A 7 -5.16 15.25 -8.86
CA LEU A 7 -4.59 14.67 -7.65
C LEU A 7 -3.07 14.81 -7.62
N LEU A 8 -2.38 14.46 -8.72
CA LEU A 8 -0.92 14.58 -8.83
C LEU A 8 -0.47 16.05 -8.79
N ALA A 9 -1.20 16.95 -9.46
CA ALA A 9 -0.90 18.38 -9.44
C ALA A 9 -1.05 18.99 -8.04
N GLY A 10 -1.96 18.50 -7.21
CA GLY A 10 -2.10 18.95 -5.82
C GLY A 10 -1.07 18.31 -4.88
N TYR A 11 -0.92 17.00 -4.95
CA TYR A 11 -0.08 16.25 -4.01
C TYR A 11 1.42 16.41 -4.27
N GLY A 12 1.85 16.41 -5.53
CA GLY A 12 3.28 16.49 -5.88
C GLY A 12 3.97 17.72 -5.28
N PRO A 13 3.44 18.94 -5.51
CA PRO A 13 3.95 20.15 -4.89
C PRO A 13 3.83 20.14 -3.36
N ALA A 14 2.69 19.70 -2.81
CA ALA A 14 2.49 19.66 -1.36
C ALA A 14 3.49 18.72 -0.67
N ALA A 15 3.71 17.51 -1.22
CA ALA A 15 4.68 16.56 -0.71
C ALA A 15 6.12 17.07 -0.88
N GLY A 16 6.43 17.68 -2.02
CA GLY A 16 7.75 18.27 -2.28
C GLY A 16 8.09 19.42 -1.33
N ILE A 17 7.13 20.34 -1.12
CA ILE A 17 7.29 21.46 -0.16
C ILE A 17 7.42 20.91 1.27
N ALA A 18 6.60 19.93 1.66
CA ALA A 18 6.71 19.30 2.98
C ALA A 18 8.08 18.66 3.21
N ALA A 19 8.61 17.94 2.21
CA ALA A 19 9.94 17.34 2.28
C ALA A 19 11.05 18.40 2.32
N ALA A 20 11.00 19.41 1.46
CA ALA A 20 12.02 20.45 1.39
C ALA A 20 12.08 21.29 2.68
N THR A 21 10.93 21.70 3.21
CA THR A 21 10.84 22.48 4.46
C THR A 21 11.24 21.66 5.68
N SER A 22 10.94 20.36 5.72
CA SER A 22 11.38 19.49 6.82
C SER A 22 12.88 19.22 6.82
N VAL A 23 13.51 19.11 5.65
CA VAL A 23 14.97 18.93 5.53
C VAL A 23 15.73 20.24 5.81
N THR A 24 15.23 21.37 5.31
CA THR A 24 15.91 22.67 5.43
C THR A 24 15.61 23.39 6.74
N GLY A 25 14.52 23.05 7.44
CA GLY A 25 14.05 23.75 8.64
C GLY A 25 13.44 25.13 8.35
N LEU A 26 13.36 25.54 7.08
CA LEU A 26 12.87 26.85 6.66
C LEU A 26 11.33 26.84 6.52
N PHE A 27 10.70 27.96 6.90
CA PHE A 27 9.25 28.18 6.79
C PHE A 27 8.38 27.06 7.39
N PRO A 28 8.51 26.77 8.71
CA PRO A 28 7.83 25.64 9.35
C PRO A 28 6.29 25.69 9.25
N GLY A 29 5.70 26.89 9.19
CA GLY A 29 4.25 27.04 8.98
C GLY A 29 3.77 26.54 7.61
N ILE A 30 4.52 26.85 6.55
CA ILE A 30 4.24 26.39 5.18
C ILE A 30 4.47 24.88 5.11
N GLY A 31 5.56 24.38 5.70
CA GLY A 31 5.84 22.95 5.76
C GLY A 31 4.73 22.15 6.46
N LYS A 32 4.18 22.67 7.56
CA LYS A 32 3.06 22.05 8.27
C LYS A 32 1.79 22.03 7.41
N ALA A 33 1.44 23.15 6.77
CA ALA A 33 0.27 23.21 5.89
C ALA A 33 0.41 22.25 4.69
N ALA A 34 1.61 22.20 4.08
CA ALA A 34 1.92 21.30 2.97
C ALA A 34 1.85 19.82 3.40
N THR A 35 2.33 19.51 4.61
CA THR A 35 2.25 18.15 5.19
C THR A 35 0.80 17.73 5.42
N ILE A 36 -0.04 18.62 5.96
CA ILE A 36 -1.48 18.35 6.15
C ILE A 36 -2.15 18.14 4.78
N GLY A 37 -1.86 19.00 3.80
CA GLY A 37 -2.39 18.88 2.45
C GLY A 37 -2.00 17.55 1.78
N ALA A 38 -0.73 17.16 1.87
CA ALA A 38 -0.25 15.88 1.38
C ALA A 38 -0.91 14.70 2.12
N GLY A 39 -1.11 14.81 3.43
CA GLY A 39 -1.79 13.80 4.24
C GLY A 39 -3.26 13.60 3.85
N LEU A 40 -3.97 14.67 3.52
CA LEU A 40 -5.37 14.62 3.07
C LEU A 40 -5.50 14.04 1.65
N LEU A 41 -4.57 14.37 0.76
CA LEU A 41 -4.57 13.89 -0.63
C LEU A 41 -3.99 12.46 -0.77
N GLY A 42 -3.19 12.00 0.19
CA GLY A 42 -2.51 10.70 0.17
C GLY A 42 -3.45 9.52 -0.06
N PRO A 43 -4.55 9.36 0.72
CA PRO A 43 -5.51 8.29 0.51
C PRO A 43 -6.18 8.32 -0.87
N ALA A 44 -6.47 9.52 -1.39
CA ALA A 44 -7.08 9.68 -2.72
C ALA A 44 -6.13 9.21 -3.83
N ILE A 45 -4.85 9.52 -3.74
CA ILE A 45 -3.83 9.04 -4.70
C ILE A 45 -3.58 7.54 -4.58
N ALA A 46 -3.49 7.05 -3.35
CA ALA A 46 -3.27 5.63 -3.11
C ALA A 46 -4.44 4.78 -3.66
N SER A 47 -5.67 5.22 -3.44
CA SER A 47 -6.86 4.54 -3.96
C SER A 47 -7.05 4.72 -5.47
N TYR A 48 -6.70 5.87 -6.05
CA TYR A 48 -6.85 6.11 -7.49
C TYR A 48 -6.13 5.07 -8.35
N THR A 49 -4.95 4.62 -7.92
CA THR A 49 -4.21 3.57 -8.63
C THR A 49 -4.97 2.24 -8.64
N ALA A 50 -5.60 1.88 -7.52
CA ALA A 50 -6.43 0.68 -7.43
C ALA A 50 -7.66 0.77 -8.33
N VAL A 51 -8.30 1.95 -8.40
CA VAL A 51 -9.47 2.18 -9.26
C VAL A 51 -9.10 1.98 -10.73
N LEU A 52 -8.00 2.58 -11.19
CA LEU A 52 -7.53 2.41 -12.57
C LEU A 52 -7.23 0.94 -12.92
N ILE A 53 -6.63 0.20 -11.99
CA ILE A 53 -6.33 -1.22 -12.19
C ILE A 53 -7.61 -2.05 -12.21
N SER A 54 -8.60 -1.71 -11.40
CA SER A 54 -9.86 -2.46 -11.29
C SER A 54 -10.84 -2.21 -12.45
N ASP A 55 -10.71 -1.08 -13.15
CA ASP A 55 -11.55 -0.71 -14.29
C ASP A 55 -11.16 -1.43 -15.59
N THR A 56 -10.16 -2.31 -15.55
CA THR A 56 -9.76 -3.13 -16.70
C THR A 56 -10.63 -4.38 -16.81
N ALA A 57 -10.63 -5.00 -17.99
CA ALA A 57 -11.32 -6.27 -18.22
C ALA A 57 -10.57 -7.49 -17.65
N THR A 58 -9.48 -7.32 -16.89
CA THR A 58 -8.72 -8.45 -16.34
C THR A 58 -9.43 -9.05 -15.13
N PRO A 59 -9.79 -10.34 -15.12
CA PRO A 59 -10.69 -10.93 -14.12
C PRO A 59 -10.23 -10.75 -12.67
N ALA A 60 -8.93 -10.92 -12.38
CA ALA A 60 -8.43 -10.80 -11.02
C ALA A 60 -8.39 -9.35 -10.49
N TRP A 61 -8.23 -8.36 -11.37
CA TRP A 61 -8.29 -6.95 -10.96
C TRP A 61 -9.73 -6.48 -10.85
N HIS A 62 -10.55 -6.78 -11.86
CA HIS A 62 -11.95 -6.38 -11.88
C HIS A 62 -12.75 -7.05 -10.75
N GLY A 63 -12.55 -8.34 -10.50
CA GLY A 63 -13.24 -9.06 -9.41
C GLY A 63 -12.91 -8.52 -8.01
N GLY A 64 -11.76 -7.86 -7.86
CA GLY A 64 -11.30 -7.27 -6.60
C GLY A 64 -11.73 -5.81 -6.36
N TYR A 65 -12.49 -5.19 -7.29
CA TYR A 65 -12.71 -3.74 -7.31
C TYR A 65 -13.22 -3.13 -5.99
N ARG A 66 -13.98 -3.89 -5.20
CA ARG A 66 -14.54 -3.42 -3.91
C ARG A 66 -13.46 -3.26 -2.84
N GLU A 67 -12.52 -4.19 -2.79
CA GLU A 67 -11.54 -4.28 -1.70
C GLU A 67 -10.17 -3.69 -2.10
N MET A 68 -9.89 -3.59 -3.40
CA MET A 68 -8.60 -3.12 -3.94
C MET A 68 -8.22 -1.69 -3.51
N PRO A 69 -9.15 -0.71 -3.44
CA PRO A 69 -8.82 0.62 -2.91
C PRO A 69 -8.33 0.58 -1.46
N PHE A 70 -8.96 -0.23 -0.60
CA PHE A 70 -8.56 -0.38 0.79
C PHE A 70 -7.20 -1.07 0.92
N LEU A 71 -6.96 -2.07 0.09
CA LEU A 71 -5.67 -2.74 0.02
C LEU A 71 -4.53 -1.77 -0.33
N PHE A 72 -4.71 -0.95 -1.37
CA PHE A 72 -3.69 0.01 -1.80
C PHE A 72 -3.48 1.14 -0.80
N VAL A 73 -4.55 1.65 -0.19
CA VAL A 73 -4.47 2.68 0.86
C VAL A 73 -3.78 2.13 2.10
N GLY A 74 -4.17 0.94 2.57
CA GLY A 74 -3.54 0.27 3.71
C GLY A 74 -2.05 0.03 3.47
N SER A 75 -1.71 -0.56 2.31
CA SER A 75 -0.33 -0.82 1.92
C SER A 75 0.50 0.46 1.78
N ALA A 76 -0.07 1.55 1.22
CA ALA A 76 0.59 2.85 1.16
C ALA A 76 0.83 3.46 2.54
N ALA A 77 -0.14 3.35 3.45
CA ALA A 77 0.01 3.79 4.83
C ALA A 77 1.09 2.98 5.58
N THR A 78 1.13 1.67 5.39
CA THR A 78 2.17 0.76 5.88
C THR A 78 3.55 1.20 5.39
N ALA A 79 3.71 1.44 4.09
CA ALA A 79 4.97 1.91 3.50
C ALA A 79 5.40 3.28 4.06
N ALA A 80 4.49 4.25 4.12
CA ALA A 80 4.76 5.60 4.63
C ALA A 80 5.15 5.58 6.11
N ALA A 81 4.47 4.76 6.91
CA ALA A 81 4.83 4.51 8.30
C ALA A 81 6.21 3.86 8.42
N GLY A 82 6.53 2.89 7.57
CA GLY A 82 7.85 2.26 7.53
C GLY A 82 8.97 3.26 7.23
N LEU A 83 8.77 4.12 6.23
CA LEU A 83 9.70 5.22 5.93
C LEU A 83 9.82 6.20 7.10
N GLY A 84 8.70 6.55 7.75
CA GLY A 84 8.70 7.40 8.94
C GLY A 84 9.50 6.80 10.10
N MET A 85 9.43 5.48 10.30
CA MET A 85 10.25 4.80 11.32
C MET A 85 11.74 4.75 10.98
N ILE A 86 12.09 4.71 9.68
CA ILE A 86 13.48 4.78 9.22
C ILE A 86 14.01 6.21 9.36
N ALA A 87 13.23 7.23 9.04
CA ALA A 87 13.68 8.62 9.02
C ALA A 87 13.69 9.27 10.41
N ALA A 88 12.63 9.08 11.20
CA ALA A 88 12.47 9.76 12.49
C ALA A 88 13.25 9.09 13.63
N SER A 89 13.56 9.86 14.68
CA SER A 89 14.11 9.32 15.92
C SER A 89 13.13 8.31 16.56
N THR A 90 13.63 7.32 17.32
CA THR A 90 12.77 6.30 17.94
C THR A 90 11.78 6.90 18.96
N ALA A 91 12.15 8.03 19.57
CA ALA A 91 11.31 8.81 20.48
C ALA A 91 10.10 9.42 19.77
N GLU A 92 10.28 9.96 18.56
CA GLU A 92 9.24 10.66 17.80
C GLU A 92 8.46 9.75 16.85
N ALA A 93 8.97 8.54 16.54
CA ALA A 93 8.32 7.59 15.63
C ALA A 93 7.03 6.93 16.18
N GLY A 94 6.45 7.44 17.28
CA GLY A 94 5.22 6.93 17.89
C GLY A 94 4.02 6.92 16.94
N PRO A 95 3.68 8.05 16.28
CA PRO A 95 2.60 8.10 15.29
C PRO A 95 2.86 7.18 14.09
N ALA A 96 4.10 7.11 13.60
CA ALA A 96 4.47 6.22 12.49
C ALA A 96 4.23 4.75 12.84
N ARG A 97 4.63 4.29 14.04
CA ARG A 97 4.34 2.92 14.51
C ARG A 97 2.84 2.61 14.52
N ARG A 98 2.02 3.51 15.07
CA ARG A 98 0.56 3.32 15.15
C ARG A 98 -0.06 3.28 13.76
N ALA A 99 0.26 4.25 12.91
CA ALA A 99 -0.20 4.30 11.53
C ALA A 99 0.21 3.05 10.74
N GLY A 100 1.42 2.53 11.00
CA GLY A 100 1.92 1.30 10.41
C GLY A 100 1.11 0.07 10.79
N VAL A 101 0.75 -0.08 12.06
CA VAL A 101 -0.12 -1.17 12.52
C VAL A 101 -1.52 -1.05 11.91
N PHE A 102 -2.09 0.16 11.87
CA PHE A 102 -3.39 0.38 11.23
C PHE A 102 -3.37 0.08 9.73
N GLY A 103 -2.33 0.54 9.02
CA GLY A 103 -2.13 0.26 7.59
C GLY A 103 -1.98 -1.23 7.32
N ALA A 104 -1.18 -1.93 8.14
CA ALA A 104 -0.97 -3.37 8.02
C ALA A 104 -2.28 -4.14 8.27
N ALA A 105 -3.04 -3.77 9.29
CA ALA A 105 -4.35 -4.38 9.55
C ALA A 105 -5.32 -4.16 8.38
N LEU A 106 -5.39 -2.94 7.84
CA LEU A 106 -6.24 -2.61 6.70
C LEU A 106 -5.83 -3.40 5.46
N GLU A 107 -4.53 -3.47 5.16
CA GLU A 107 -3.98 -4.24 4.04
C GLU A 107 -4.30 -5.73 4.16
N THR A 108 -4.07 -6.34 5.33
CA THR A 108 -4.34 -7.76 5.58
C THR A 108 -5.82 -8.09 5.51
N VAL A 109 -6.69 -7.27 6.14
CA VAL A 109 -8.14 -7.49 6.11
C VAL A 109 -8.68 -7.32 4.69
N ALA A 110 -8.27 -6.27 3.97
CA ALA A 110 -8.69 -6.06 2.59
C ALA A 110 -8.23 -7.21 1.67
N MET A 111 -6.97 -7.67 1.79
CA MET A 111 -6.48 -8.82 1.04
C MET A 111 -7.28 -10.09 1.35
N HIS A 112 -7.59 -10.33 2.62
CA HIS A 112 -8.36 -11.50 3.05
C HIS A 112 -9.78 -11.48 2.47
N GLN A 113 -10.50 -10.36 2.62
CA GLN A 113 -11.83 -10.16 2.06
C GLN A 113 -11.82 -10.29 0.53
N MET A 114 -10.82 -9.73 -0.13
CA MET A 114 -10.65 -9.82 -1.58
C MET A 114 -10.49 -11.29 -2.02
N ARG A 115 -9.61 -12.06 -1.36
CA ARG A 115 -9.41 -13.50 -1.65
C ARG A 115 -10.70 -14.31 -1.45
N GLN A 116 -11.47 -14.04 -0.40
CA GLN A 116 -12.75 -14.73 -0.17
C GLN A 116 -13.79 -14.43 -1.26
N ARG A 117 -13.82 -13.20 -1.76
CA ARG A 117 -14.79 -12.77 -2.79
C ARG A 117 -14.40 -13.20 -4.21
N LEU A 118 -13.11 -13.39 -4.49
CA LEU A 118 -12.60 -13.72 -5.83
C LEU A 118 -12.97 -15.15 -6.31
N GLY A 119 -13.49 -16.02 -5.45
CA GLY A 119 -13.95 -17.36 -5.84
C GLY A 119 -12.86 -18.16 -6.58
N MET A 120 -13.18 -18.73 -7.74
CA MET A 120 -12.19 -19.47 -8.55
C MET A 120 -10.99 -18.62 -9.01
N VAL A 121 -11.14 -17.30 -9.13
CA VAL A 121 -10.05 -16.39 -9.55
C VAL A 121 -9.02 -16.20 -8.43
N ALA A 122 -9.38 -16.50 -7.17
CA ALA A 122 -8.45 -16.45 -6.04
C ALA A 122 -7.26 -17.40 -6.23
N GLU A 123 -7.42 -18.46 -7.03
CA GLU A 123 -6.36 -19.42 -7.37
C GLU A 123 -5.13 -18.73 -8.00
N THR A 124 -5.35 -17.64 -8.76
CA THR A 124 -4.27 -16.81 -9.36
C THR A 124 -3.43 -16.04 -8.33
N HIS A 125 -3.96 -15.84 -7.12
CA HIS A 125 -3.24 -15.22 -6.01
C HIS A 125 -2.38 -16.22 -5.24
N HIS A 126 -2.62 -17.52 -5.43
CA HIS A 126 -1.88 -18.60 -4.78
C HIS A 126 -0.88 -19.29 -5.72
N GLN A 127 -1.13 -19.25 -7.03
CA GLN A 127 -0.32 -19.93 -8.04
C GLN A 127 0.64 -18.98 -8.78
N GLY A 128 1.58 -19.60 -9.50
CA GLY A 128 2.57 -18.91 -10.31
C GLY A 128 3.45 -17.92 -9.53
N LYS A 129 3.83 -16.82 -10.17
CA LYS A 129 4.73 -15.80 -9.59
C LYS A 129 4.06 -14.94 -8.50
N ALA A 130 2.73 -14.88 -8.50
CA ALA A 130 1.96 -14.05 -7.57
C ALA A 130 1.92 -14.63 -6.14
N GLY A 131 1.78 -15.95 -6.01
CA GLY A 131 1.71 -16.64 -4.71
C GLY A 131 2.88 -16.34 -3.78
N PRO A 132 4.14 -16.60 -4.18
CA PRO A 132 5.31 -16.30 -3.36
C PRO A 132 5.44 -14.83 -2.99
N LEU A 133 5.12 -13.92 -3.92
CA LEU A 133 5.17 -12.47 -3.68
C LEU A 133 4.13 -12.03 -2.64
N LEU A 134 2.89 -12.48 -2.77
CA LEU A 134 1.82 -12.11 -1.83
C LEU A 134 2.03 -12.74 -0.45
N LYS A 135 2.63 -13.94 -0.38
CA LYS A 135 3.02 -14.56 0.89
C LYS A 135 4.18 -13.80 1.54
N ALA A 136 5.19 -13.42 0.76
CA ALA A 136 6.28 -12.58 1.26
C ALA A 136 5.75 -11.22 1.75
N ALA A 137 4.82 -10.61 1.01
CA ALA A 137 4.18 -9.36 1.39
C ALA A 137 3.48 -9.46 2.74
N GLU A 138 2.65 -10.49 2.92
CA GLU A 138 1.92 -10.74 4.16
C GLU A 138 2.87 -10.90 5.36
N VAL A 139 3.92 -11.72 5.21
CA VAL A 139 4.93 -11.93 6.27
C VAL A 139 5.71 -10.64 6.56
N LEU A 140 6.13 -9.90 5.53
CA LEU A 140 6.92 -8.67 5.68
C LEU A 140 6.09 -7.53 6.30
N THR A 141 4.84 -7.38 5.90
CA THR A 141 3.93 -6.37 6.44
C THR A 141 3.59 -6.67 7.90
N ILE A 142 3.12 -7.88 8.21
CA ILE A 142 2.73 -8.25 9.59
C ILE A 142 3.97 -8.30 10.49
N GLY A 143 5.04 -8.95 10.04
CA GLY A 143 6.29 -9.06 10.79
C GLY A 143 6.95 -7.70 11.00
N GLY A 144 7.02 -6.86 9.96
CA GLY A 144 7.57 -5.51 10.03
C GLY A 144 6.77 -4.60 10.97
N ALA A 145 5.44 -4.65 10.91
CA ALA A 145 4.57 -3.91 11.82
C ALA A 145 4.72 -4.40 13.27
N ALA A 146 4.80 -5.71 13.50
CA ALA A 146 5.00 -6.29 14.84
C ALA A 146 6.36 -5.89 15.42
N VAL A 147 7.44 -6.02 14.64
CA VAL A 147 8.79 -5.61 15.06
C VAL A 147 8.84 -4.10 15.34
N GLY A 148 8.28 -3.28 14.44
CA GLY A 148 8.21 -1.84 14.60
C GLY A 148 7.42 -1.42 15.85
N ALA A 149 6.27 -2.05 16.10
CA ALA A 149 5.41 -1.73 17.24
C ALA A 149 6.01 -2.17 18.59
N LEU A 150 6.55 -3.39 18.67
CA LEU A 150 7.02 -4.00 19.92
C LEU A 150 8.44 -3.56 20.29
N LEU A 151 9.34 -3.49 19.30
CA LEU A 151 10.78 -3.29 19.52
C LEU A 151 11.27 -1.93 19.01
N GLY A 152 10.55 -1.29 18.07
CA GLY A 152 10.97 -0.04 17.44
C GLY A 152 11.03 1.18 18.35
N ARG A 153 10.44 1.13 19.56
CA ARG A 153 10.65 2.17 20.59
C ARG A 153 12.01 2.03 21.30
N ARG A 154 12.48 0.79 21.48
CA ARG A 154 13.67 0.48 22.30
C ARG A 154 14.95 0.35 21.47
N SER A 155 14.84 -0.05 20.21
CA SER A 155 15.98 -0.27 19.32
C SER A 155 15.83 0.45 17.99
N ARG A 156 16.81 1.29 17.66
CA ARG A 156 16.89 1.97 16.36
C ARG A 156 17.00 0.97 15.22
N VAL A 157 17.78 -0.10 15.41
CA VAL A 157 17.94 -1.17 14.44
C VAL A 157 16.60 -1.87 14.21
N ALA A 158 15.85 -2.18 15.26
CA ALA A 158 14.52 -2.79 15.12
C ALA A 158 13.53 -1.86 14.40
N ALA A 159 13.56 -0.55 14.67
CA ALA A 159 12.73 0.43 13.95
C ALA A 159 13.05 0.46 12.45
N VAL A 160 14.34 0.45 12.08
CA VAL A 160 14.79 0.44 10.69
C VAL A 160 14.43 -0.87 10.00
N ILE A 161 14.69 -2.02 10.63
CA ILE A 161 14.34 -3.34 10.07
C ILE A 161 12.82 -3.46 9.89
N GLY A 162 12.03 -3.11 10.90
CA GLY A 162 10.57 -3.14 10.83
C GLY A 162 10.05 -2.21 9.73
N GLY A 163 10.59 -1.00 9.63
CA GLY A 163 10.21 -0.05 8.58
C GLY A 163 10.62 -0.49 7.17
N ALA A 164 11.81 -1.09 7.01
CA ALA A 164 12.26 -1.63 5.73
C ALA A 164 11.43 -2.84 5.30
N ALA A 165 11.09 -3.72 6.25
CA ALA A 165 10.19 -4.85 6.00
C ALA A 165 8.80 -4.37 5.56
N MET A 166 8.25 -3.34 6.20
CA MET A 166 6.96 -2.75 5.79
C MET A 166 6.99 -2.13 4.38
N LEU A 167 8.08 -1.45 4.01
CA LEU A 167 8.28 -0.93 2.65
C LEU A 167 8.38 -2.07 1.63
N ALA A 168 9.18 -3.09 1.92
CA ALA A 168 9.34 -4.27 1.07
C ALA A 168 8.01 -5.04 0.94
N GLY A 169 7.25 -5.19 2.03
CA GLY A 169 5.93 -5.81 2.03
C GLY A 169 4.97 -5.09 1.09
N SER A 170 4.91 -3.75 1.16
CA SER A 170 4.09 -2.95 0.25
C SER A 170 4.48 -3.11 -1.22
N ALA A 171 5.78 -3.17 -1.53
CA ALA A 171 6.26 -3.43 -2.88
C ALA A 171 5.85 -4.83 -3.37
N CYS A 172 6.01 -5.85 -2.52
CA CYS A 172 5.60 -7.22 -2.81
C CYS A 172 4.08 -7.33 -3.02
N THR A 173 3.25 -6.61 -2.25
CA THR A 173 1.79 -6.57 -2.46
C THR A 173 1.45 -6.06 -3.86
N ARG A 174 2.03 -4.92 -4.27
CA ARG A 174 1.77 -4.33 -5.59
C ARG A 174 2.22 -5.24 -6.73
N LEU A 175 3.41 -5.83 -6.64
CA LEU A 175 3.92 -6.76 -7.64
C LEU A 175 3.10 -8.06 -7.68
N GLY A 176 2.68 -8.55 -6.52
CA GLY A 176 1.83 -9.73 -6.40
C GLY A 176 0.46 -9.53 -7.07
N VAL A 177 -0.21 -8.41 -6.80
CA VAL A 177 -1.48 -8.04 -7.46
C VAL A 177 -1.30 -7.90 -8.96
N PHE A 178 -0.21 -7.25 -9.40
CA PHE A 178 0.10 -7.14 -10.83
C PHE A 178 0.26 -8.51 -11.50
N HIS A 179 1.09 -9.39 -10.93
CA HIS A 179 1.29 -10.73 -11.48
C HIS A 179 0.05 -11.63 -11.41
N ALA A 180 -0.82 -11.45 -10.41
CA ALA A 180 -2.09 -12.17 -10.33
C ALA A 180 -3.02 -11.76 -11.49
N GLY A 181 -3.08 -10.47 -11.80
CA GLY A 181 -3.82 -9.95 -12.95
C GLY A 181 -3.34 -10.50 -14.28
N VAL A 182 -2.03 -10.41 -14.54
CA VAL A 182 -1.41 -10.92 -15.78
C VAL A 182 -1.70 -12.42 -15.97
N GLN A 183 -1.61 -13.21 -14.89
CA GLN A 183 -1.95 -14.64 -14.94
C GLN A 183 -3.43 -14.87 -15.23
N SER A 184 -4.33 -14.11 -14.59
CA SER A 184 -5.78 -14.24 -14.84
C SER A 184 -6.19 -13.87 -16.26
N ALA A 185 -5.48 -12.93 -16.89
CA ALA A 185 -5.75 -12.48 -18.25
C ALA A 185 -5.31 -13.49 -19.31
N GLY A 186 -4.27 -14.28 -19.02
CA GLY A 186 -3.69 -15.25 -19.96
C GLY A 186 -4.38 -16.61 -19.99
N ASP A 187 -5.28 -16.91 -19.05
CA ASP A 187 -5.94 -18.21 -18.94
C ASP A 187 -7.42 -18.14 -19.39
N PRO A 188 -7.81 -18.88 -20.46
CA PRO A 188 -9.19 -18.96 -20.95
C PRO A 188 -10.20 -19.37 -19.88
N LYS A 189 -9.77 -20.13 -18.85
CA LYS A 189 -10.59 -20.53 -17.70
C LYS A 189 -11.17 -19.31 -16.98
N TYR A 190 -10.40 -18.23 -16.85
CA TYR A 190 -10.83 -17.03 -16.10
C TYR A 190 -11.41 -15.94 -17.00
N THR A 191 -11.21 -16.00 -18.32
CA THR A 191 -11.69 -14.98 -19.28
C THR A 191 -12.95 -15.40 -20.04
N VAL A 192 -13.14 -16.69 -20.35
CA VAL A 192 -14.23 -17.18 -21.23
C VAL A 192 -15.39 -17.81 -20.46
N GLN A 193 -15.13 -18.54 -19.37
CA GLN A 193 -16.21 -19.15 -18.57
C GLN A 193 -17.19 -18.14 -17.95
N PRO A 194 -16.76 -16.97 -17.44
CA PRO A 194 -17.69 -15.99 -16.88
C PRO A 194 -18.63 -15.36 -17.92
N GLN A 195 -18.29 -15.42 -19.22
CA GLN A 195 -19.09 -14.85 -20.31
C GLN A 195 -20.16 -15.80 -20.87
N LYS A 196 -20.18 -17.07 -20.42
CA LYS A 196 -21.13 -18.08 -20.88
C LYS A 196 -22.36 -18.24 -19.95
N GLY A 197 -22.52 -17.33 -18.98
CA GLY A 197 -23.66 -17.26 -18.06
C GLY A 197 -24.56 -16.08 -18.34
#